data_AF-A0A7W8DUU2-F1
#
_entry.id   AF-A0A7W8DUU2-F1
#
_cell.length_a   1.000
_cell.length_b   1.000
_cell.length_c   1.000
_cell.angle_alpha   90.00
_cell.angle_beta   90.00
_cell.angle_gamma   90.00
#
_symmetry.space_group_name_H-M   'P 1'
#
loop_
_entity.id
_entity.type
_entity.pdbx_description
1 polymer ?
#
loop_
_entity_poly.entity_id
_entity_poly.type
_entity_poly.pdbx_seq_one_letter_code
_entity_poly.pdbx_strand_id
1 'polypeptide(L)'
;MNRSLADVGGAALIVSQFTLAAETKGNRPGFSTAAPPEEGKRLYETFSANVAALGIPVANGIFGADMRVELANDGPVTIWLDTASG
;
A
#
# COMPACT_ATOMS: atom_id res chain seq x y z
N MET A 1 5.62 -8.21 -18.78
CA MET A 1 5.37 -8.37 -17.33
C MET A 1 5.02 -9.83 -17.06
N ASN A 2 6.02 -10.66 -16.79
CA ASN A 2 5.86 -12.10 -16.52
C ASN A 2 6.80 -12.58 -15.40
N ARG A 3 7.46 -11.65 -14.72
CA ARG A 3 8.30 -11.89 -13.56
C ARG A 3 7.76 -11.06 -12.40
N SER A 4 7.65 -11.68 -11.24
CA SER A 4 7.28 -11.04 -9.99
C SER A 4 8.45 -10.27 -9.38
N LEU A 5 8.19 -9.53 -8.31
CA LEU A 5 9.21 -8.83 -7.54
C LEU A 5 10.25 -9.81 -6.96
N ALA A 6 9.81 -11.00 -6.53
CA ALA A 6 10.69 -12.05 -6.03
C ALA A 6 11.62 -12.61 -7.14
N ASP A 7 11.08 -12.83 -8.34
CA ASP A 7 11.85 -13.38 -9.48
C ASP A 7 12.98 -12.46 -9.95
N VAL A 8 12.85 -11.15 -9.72
CA VAL A 8 13.84 -10.14 -10.11
C VAL A 8 14.75 -9.70 -8.95
N GLY A 9 14.56 -10.26 -7.75
CA GLY A 9 15.30 -9.85 -6.56
C GLY A 9 15.04 -8.39 -6.16
N GLY A 10 13.85 -7.87 -6.46
CA GLY A 10 13.47 -6.50 -6.13
C GLY A 10 13.06 -6.34 -4.65
N ALA A 11 12.73 -5.11 -4.28
CA ALA A 11 12.32 -4.74 -2.92
C ALA A 11 10.98 -4.00 -2.93
N ALA A 12 10.29 -3.99 -1.78
CA ALA A 12 9.03 -3.30 -1.60
C ALA A 12 9.15 -2.14 -0.59
N LEU A 13 8.61 -0.98 -0.94
CA LEU A 13 8.34 0.11 0.00
C LEU A 13 6.84 0.14 0.29
N ILE A 14 6.44 -0.08 1.54
CA ILE A 14 5.04 -0.16 1.94
C ILE A 14 4.67 1.07 2.77
N VAL A 15 3.75 1.88 2.23
CA VAL A 15 3.25 3.11 2.85
C VAL A 15 1.75 3.00 3.06
N SER A 16 1.29 3.22 4.30
CA SER A 16 -0.14 3.23 4.61
C SER A 16 -0.83 4.41 3.93
N GLN A 17 -1.91 4.17 3.15
CA GLN A 17 -2.63 5.21 2.43
C GLN A 17 -4.15 5.05 2.56
N PHE A 18 -4.73 5.59 3.64
CA PHE A 18 -6.18 5.49 3.89
C PHE A 18 -7.02 6.18 2.80
N THR A 19 -6.44 7.15 2.08
CA THR A 19 -7.19 7.90 1.07
C THR A 19 -7.58 7.07 -0.15
N LEU A 20 -7.00 5.89 -0.34
CA LEU A 20 -7.41 4.96 -1.39
C LEU A 20 -8.82 4.39 -1.13
N ALA A 21 -9.26 4.37 0.13
CA ALA A 21 -10.62 4.00 0.51
C ALA A 21 -11.61 5.18 0.43
N ALA A 22 -11.28 6.26 -0.27
CA ALA A 22 -12.17 7.41 -0.37
C ALA A 22 -13.43 7.12 -1.20
N GLU A 23 -14.59 7.52 -0.70
CA GLU A 23 -15.77 7.76 -1.53
C GLU A 23 -15.76 9.21 -2.05
N THR A 24 -15.68 9.37 -3.36
CA THR A 24 -15.58 10.70 -4.01
C THR A 24 -16.92 11.18 -4.57
N LYS A 25 -17.97 11.20 -3.73
CA LYS A 25 -19.27 11.77 -4.10
C LYS A 25 -19.21 13.31 -3.94
N GLY A 26 -18.68 14.00 -4.95
CA GLY A 26 -18.48 15.45 -4.97
C GLY A 26 -17.03 15.87 -4.67
N ASN A 27 -16.82 17.16 -4.36
CA ASN A 27 -15.47 17.74 -4.23
C ASN A 27 -14.76 17.39 -2.91
N ARG A 28 -15.47 16.84 -1.93
CA ARG A 28 -14.90 16.42 -0.64
C ARG A 28 -14.96 14.88 -0.55
N PRO A 29 -13.82 14.19 -0.51
CA PRO A 29 -13.80 12.75 -0.28
C PRO A 29 -14.32 12.43 1.12
N GLY A 30 -15.18 11.42 1.21
CA GLY A 30 -15.55 10.76 2.46
C GLY A 30 -14.71 9.51 2.66
N PHE A 31 -14.47 9.11 3.91
CA PHE A 31 -13.63 7.95 4.25
C PHE A 31 -14.35 6.96 5.18
N SER A 32 -15.68 6.90 5.08
CA SER A 32 -16.52 6.04 5.92
C SER A 32 -16.25 4.55 5.75
N THR A 33 -15.68 4.14 4.62
CA THR A 33 -15.30 2.76 4.30
C THR A 33 -13.88 2.42 4.73
N ALA A 34 -13.07 3.41 5.14
CA ALA A 34 -11.74 3.15 5.67
C ALA A 34 -11.83 2.51 7.06
N ALA A 35 -10.92 1.57 7.34
CA ALA A 35 -10.82 0.97 8.66
C ALA A 35 -10.47 2.05 9.73
N PRO A 36 -10.94 1.89 10.98
CA PRO A 36 -10.50 2.72 12.10
C PRO A 36 -8.97 2.68 12.26
N PRO A 37 -8.32 3.74 12.81
CA PRO A 37 -6.86 3.84 12.86
C PRO A 37 -6.14 2.64 13.48
N GLU A 38 -6.62 2.12 14.61
CA GLU A 38 -6.02 0.96 15.28
C GLU A 38 -6.06 -0.30 14.41
N GLU A 39 -7.21 -0.56 13.78
CA GLU A 39 -7.37 -1.70 12.88
C GLU A 39 -6.57 -1.51 11.59
N GLY A 40 -6.54 -0.29 11.05
CA GLY A 40 -5.71 0.06 9.90
C GLY A 40 -4.23 -0.15 10.17
N LYS A 41 -3.74 0.21 11.37
CA LYS A 41 -2.35 -0.01 11.77
C LYS A 41 -2.04 -1.50 11.89
N ARG A 42 -2.91 -2.26 12.56
CA ARG A 42 -2.76 -3.72 12.69
C ARG A 42 -2.69 -4.41 11.33
N LEU A 43 -3.59 -4.04 10.40
CA LEU A 43 -3.61 -4.59 9.05
C LEU A 43 -2.39 -4.18 8.24
N TYR A 44 -1.93 -2.93 8.35
CA TYR A 44 -0.71 -2.44 7.71
C TYR A 44 0.53 -3.23 8.16
N GLU A 45 0.71 -3.41 9.47
CA GLU A 45 1.83 -4.18 10.04
C GLU A 45 1.76 -5.65 9.63
N THR A 46 0.56 -6.24 9.64
CA THR A 46 0.34 -7.63 9.18
C THR A 46 0.68 -7.79 7.70
N PHE A 47 0.23 -6.86 6.85
CA PHE A 47 0.51 -6.88 5.42
C PHE A 47 2.01 -6.80 5.15
N SER A 48 2.71 -5.87 5.81
CA SER A 48 4.16 -5.72 5.67
C SER A 48 4.92 -6.97 6.10
N ALA A 49 4.55 -7.57 7.24
CA ALA A 49 5.15 -8.81 7.71
C ALA A 49 4.92 -9.97 6.73
N ASN A 50 3.72 -10.09 6.15
CA ASN A 50 3.41 -11.11 5.16
C ASN A 50 4.22 -10.95 3.87
N VAL A 51 4.43 -9.72 3.37
CA VAL A 51 5.30 -9.47 2.21
C VAL A 51 6.74 -9.84 2.52
N ALA A 52 7.25 -9.44 3.69
CA ALA A 52 8.61 -9.79 4.12
C ALA A 52 8.81 -11.32 4.24
N ALA A 53 7.80 -12.05 4.72
CA ALA A 53 7.83 -13.51 4.84
C ALA A 53 7.95 -14.24 3.49
N LEU A 54 7.68 -13.57 2.36
CA LEU A 54 7.94 -14.08 1.02
C LEU A 54 9.42 -13.99 0.60
N GLY A 55 10.31 -13.53 1.49
CA GLY A 55 11.73 -13.33 1.20
C GLY A 55 12.04 -12.04 0.45
N ILE A 56 11.06 -11.14 0.35
CA ILE A 56 11.21 -9.84 -0.30
C ILE A 56 11.78 -8.84 0.71
N PRO A 57 12.86 -8.09 0.40
CA PRO A 57 13.29 -6.97 1.23
C PRO A 57 12.20 -5.90 1.32
N VAL A 58 11.81 -5.54 2.54
CA VAL A 58 10.74 -4.57 2.81
C VAL A 58 11.29 -3.37 3.57
N ALA A 59 10.98 -2.18 3.07
CA ALA A 59 11.03 -0.92 3.80
C ALA A 59 9.61 -0.44 4.10
N ASN A 60 9.43 0.23 5.24
CA ASN A 60 8.13 0.72 5.70
C ASN A 60 8.16 2.24 5.88
N GLY A 61 7.05 2.89 5.56
CA GLY A 61 6.75 4.22 6.08
C GLY A 61 6.40 4.19 7.57
N ILE A 62 5.90 5.32 8.07
CA ILE A 62 5.42 5.45 9.45
C ILE A 62 3.91 5.64 9.41
N PHE A 63 3.17 4.69 9.98
CA PHE A 63 1.71 4.74 9.98
C PHE A 63 1.21 6.03 10.66
N GLY A 64 0.34 6.76 9.96
CA GLY A 64 -0.28 7.99 10.46
C GLY A 64 0.63 9.22 10.54
N ALA A 65 1.90 9.12 10.13
CA ALA A 65 2.79 10.26 10.07
C ALA A 65 2.57 11.08 8.79
N ASP A 66 2.84 12.39 8.87
CA ASP A 66 3.05 13.21 7.68
C ASP A 66 4.35 12.78 6.98
N MET A 67 4.27 12.46 5.70
CA MET A 67 5.36 11.85 4.95
C MET A 67 5.49 12.46 3.57
N ARG A 68 6.74 12.63 3.13
CA ARG A 68 7.08 12.90 1.72
C ARG A 68 7.70 11.63 1.15
N VAL A 69 7.05 11.05 0.14
CA VAL A 69 7.50 9.82 -0.52
C VAL A 69 8.05 10.18 -1.89
N GLU A 70 9.36 10.03 -2.06
CA GLU A 70 10.00 10.15 -3.36
C GLU A 70 9.97 8.80 -4.08
N LEU A 71 9.57 8.80 -5.35
CA LEU A 71 9.65 7.62 -6.20
C LEU A 71 10.09 8.00 -7.62
N ALA A 72 10.83 7.09 -8.25
CA ALA A 72 11.04 7.07 -9.69
C ALA A 72 10.23 5.91 -10.27
N ASN A 73 9.18 6.23 -11.03
CA ASN A 73 8.31 5.21 -11.63
C ASN A 73 8.89 4.78 -12.99
N ASP A 74 9.65 3.70 -13.00
CA ASP A 74 10.26 3.12 -14.21
C ASP A 74 9.20 2.43 -15.09
N GLY A 75 8.85 3.08 -16.21
CA GLY A 75 7.75 2.70 -17.10
C GLY A 75 7.03 3.93 -17.68
N PRO A 76 6.01 4.50 -17.01
CA PRO A 76 5.52 4.09 -15.69
C PRO A 76 4.50 2.95 -15.76
N VAL A 77 4.52 2.09 -14.74
CA VAL A 77 3.54 1.02 -14.54
C VAL A 77 2.86 1.23 -13.18
N THR A 78 1.53 1.29 -13.19
CA THR A 78 0.72 1.40 -11.96
C THR A 78 -0.37 0.35 -12.00
N ILE A 79 -0.46 -0.48 -10.95
CA ILE A 79 -1.45 -1.54 -10.84
C ILE A 79 -2.32 -1.24 -9.62
N TRP A 80 -3.64 -1.15 -9.84
CA TRP A 80 -4.64 -1.06 -8.77
C TRP A 80 -5.11 -2.46 -8.40
N LEU A 81 -5.11 -2.79 -7.11
CA LEU A 81 -5.55 -4.09 -6.59
C LEU A 81 -6.54 -3.87 -5.45
N ASP A 82 -7.63 -4.62 -5.47
CA ASP A 82 -8.64 -4.65 -4.41
C ASP A 82 -9.05 -6.11 -4.15
N THR A 83 -8.89 -6.56 -2.90
CA THR A 83 -9.22 -7.92 -2.47
C THR A 83 -10.71 -8.23 -2.52
N ALA A 84 -11.59 -7.22 -2.49
CA ALA A 84 -13.04 -7.40 -2.58
C ALA A 84 -13.55 -7.57 -4.02
N SER A 85 -12.70 -7.32 -5.02
CA SER A 85 -13.03 -7.41 -6.44
C SER A 85 -12.66 -8.76 -7.08
N GLY A 86 -12.31 -9.76 -6.26
CA GLY A 86 -11.87 -11.09 -6.68
C GLY A 86 -12.92 -12.18 -6.55
#